data_AF-A0A1G8I3Z4-F1
#
_entry.id   AF-A0A1G8I3Z4-F1
#
_cell.length_a   1.000
_cell.length_b   1.000
_cell.length_c   1.000
_cell.angle_alpha   90.00
_cell.angle_beta   90.00
_cell.angle_gamma   90.00
#
_symmetry.space_group_name_H-M   'P 1'
#
loop_
_entity.id
_entity.type
_entity.pdbx_description
1 polymer ?
#
loop_
_entity_poly.entity_id
_entity_poly.type
_entity_poly.pdbx_seq_one_letter_code
_entity_poly.pdbx_strand_id
1 'polypeptide(L)' 'MSKIMYDYTKSVLESVSFDPMLFCKELEKAIKMLLPYEMEQLREWLLNFTIGKPELKQYLLIVNS' A
#
# COMPACT_ATOMS: atom_id res chain seq x y z
N MET A 1 -15.71 7.10 11.75
CA MET A 1 -14.31 7.24 12.22
C MET A 1 -13.39 6.29 11.46
N SER A 2 -13.44 6.33 10.13
CA SER A 2 -13.07 5.18 9.26
C SER A 2 -12.07 5.54 8.14
N LYS A 3 -11.39 6.69 8.27
CA LYS A 3 -10.40 7.18 7.28
C LYS A 3 -8.97 7.29 7.84
N ILE A 4 -8.84 7.29 9.17
CA ILE A 4 -7.57 7.47 9.87
C ILE A 4 -6.59 6.34 9.54
N MET A 5 -7.07 5.10 9.49
CA MET A 5 -6.22 3.94 9.29
C MET A 5 -5.71 3.85 7.85
N TYR A 6 -6.59 4.13 6.88
CA TYR A 6 -6.22 4.29 5.49
C TYR A 6 -5.23 5.44 5.25
N ASP A 7 -5.51 6.64 5.76
CA ASP A 7 -4.64 7.82 5.58
C ASP A 7 -3.26 7.62 6.25
N TYR A 8 -3.23 6.98 7.42
CA TYR A 8 -1.98 6.58 8.08
C TYR A 8 -1.20 5.59 7.22
N THR A 9 -1.85 4.53 6.74
CA THR A 9 -1.23 3.51 5.89
C THR A 9 -0.61 4.13 4.65
N LYS A 10 -1.37 4.99 3.98
CA LYS A 10 -0.92 5.69 2.79
C LYS A 10 0.31 6.55 3.07
N SER A 11 0.28 7.33 4.15
CA SER A 11 1.41 8.19 4.55
C SER A 11 2.68 7.37 4.86
N VAL A 12 2.53 6.22 5.54
CA VAL A 12 3.64 5.31 5.80
C VAL A 12 4.20 4.77 4.49
N LEU A 13 3.36 4.22 3.62
CA LEU A 13 3.78 3.67 2.32
C LEU A 13 4.45 4.71 1.42
N GLU A 14 3.95 5.95 1.40
CA GLU A 14 4.58 7.07 0.69
C GLU A 14 5.98 7.35 1.25
N SER A 15 6.10 7.43 2.59
CA SER A 15 7.37 7.74 3.26
C SER A 15 8.43 6.67 3.05
N VAL A 16 8.06 5.38 2.99
CA VAL A 16 9.01 4.27 2.82
C VAL A 16 9.19 3.87 1.35
N SER A 17 8.52 4.56 0.41
CA SER A 17 8.54 4.19 -1.01
C SER A 17 9.90 4.31 -1.71
N PHE A 18 10.91 4.89 -1.04
CA PHE A 18 12.29 4.93 -1.53
C PHE A 18 13.03 3.60 -1.30
N ASP A 19 12.55 2.74 -0.39
CA ASP A 19 13.13 1.44 -0.07
C ASP A 19 12.11 0.32 -0.39
N PRO A 20 12.28 -0.41 -1.50
CA PRO A 20 11.40 -1.51 -1.90
C PRO A 20 11.20 -2.59 -0.84
N MET A 21 12.25 -2.92 -0.06
CA MET A 21 12.15 -3.94 1.00
C MET A 21 11.32 -3.44 2.18
N LEU A 22 11.52 -2.19 2.58
CA LEU A 22 10.73 -1.58 3.65
C LEU A 22 9.27 -1.38 3.22
N PHE A 23 9.06 -0.93 1.99
CA PHE A 23 7.73 -0.80 1.39
C PHE A 23 6.95 -2.12 1.42
N CYS A 24 7.58 -3.23 1.05
CA CYS A 24 6.96 -4.56 1.11
C CYS A 24 6.50 -4.90 2.54
N LYS A 25 7.35 -4.67 3.55
CA LYS A 25 7.03 -4.98 4.95
C LYS A 25 5.87 -4.14 5.49
N GLU A 26 5.83 -2.86 5.17
CA GLU A 26 4.74 -1.98 5.59
C GLU A 26 3.44 -2.28 4.82
N LEU A 27 3.54 -2.68 3.55
CA LEU A 27 2.40 -3.14 2.75
C LEU A 27 1.78 -4.42 3.32
N GLU A 28 2.60 -5.39 3.73
CA GLU A 28 2.10 -6.61 4.38
C GLU A 28 1.39 -6.32 5.72
N LYS A 29 1.86 -5.32 6.47
CA LYS A 29 1.17 -4.86 7.69
C LYS A 29 -0.16 -4.19 7.36
N ALA A 30 -0.19 -3.33 6.34
CA ALA A 30 -1.39 -2.67 5.86
C ALA A 30 -2.48 -3.68 5.48
N ILE A 31 -2.12 -4.73 4.74
CA ILE A 31 -3.04 -5.80 4.32
C ILE A 31 -3.72 -6.47 5.52
N LYS A 32 -3.00 -6.65 6.63
CA LYS A 32 -3.51 -7.29 7.85
C LYS A 32 -4.34 -6.35 8.72
N MET A 33 -4.17 -5.03 8.56
CA MET A 33 -4.74 -4.03 9.45
C MET A 33 -5.97 -3.34 8.86
N LEU A 34 -6.04 -3.22 7.53
CA LEU A 34 -7.12 -2.55 6.83
C LEU A 34 -8.37 -3.42 6.71
N LEU A 35 -9.53 -2.77 6.77
CA LEU A 35 -10.81 -3.42 6.47
C LEU A 35 -10.95 -3.68 4.96
N PRO A 36 -11.83 -4.61 4.54
CA PRO A 36 -12.00 -4.96 3.13
C PRO A 36 -12.25 -3.76 2.20
N TYR A 37 -13.06 -2.78 2.64
CA TYR A 37 -13.34 -1.58 1.85
C TYR A 37 -12.15 -0.60 1.77
N GLU A 38 -11.26 -0.61 2.77
CA GLU A 38 -10.03 0.19 2.76
C GLU A 38 -8.97 -0.48 1.90
N MET A 39 -8.97 -1.82 1.88
CA MET A 39 -8.12 -2.62 1.01
C MET A 39 -8.42 -2.39 -0.48
N GLU A 40 -9.69 -2.27 -0.86
CA GLU A 40 -10.06 -1.89 -2.23
C GLU A 40 -9.52 -0.50 -2.59
N GLN A 41 -9.70 0.49 -1.72
CA GLN A 41 -9.13 1.83 -1.92
C GLN A 41 -7.60 1.83 -1.96
N LEU A 42 -6.95 0.95 -1.19
CA LEU A 42 -5.49 0.85 -1.19
C LEU A 42 -4.99 0.27 -2.51
N ARG A 43 -5.68 -0.73 -3.07
CA ARG A 43 -5.35 -1.31 -4.38
C ARG A 43 -5.41 -0.27 -5.49
N GLU A 44 -6.50 0.49 -5.58
CA GLU A 44 -6.66 1.52 -6.59
C GLU A 44 -5.59 2.62 -6.47
N TRP A 45 -5.27 3.01 -5.23
CA TRP A 45 -4.20 3.97 -4.98
C TRP A 45 -2.83 3.41 -5.37
N LEU A 46 -2.51 2.18 -4.99
CA LEU A 46 -1.23 1.53 -5.32
C LEU A 46 -1.02 1.37 -6.82
N LEU A 47 -2.07 1.02 -7.56
CA LEU A 47 -2.00 0.93 -9.03
C LEU A 47 -1.54 2.25 -9.64
N ASN A 48 -2.07 3.38 -9.16
CA ASN A 48 -1.67 4.71 -9.62
C ASN A 48 -0.28 5.12 -9.10
N PHE A 49 0.01 4.83 -7.84
CA PHE A 49 1.27 5.21 -7.18
C PHE A 49 2.49 4.53 -7.81
N THR A 50 2.34 3.28 -8.25
CA THR A 50 3.42 2.48 -8.83
C THR A 50 3.63 2.71 -10.34
N ILE A 51 2.80 3.54 -11.00
CA ILE A 51 2.98 3.88 -12.43
C ILE A 51 4.39 4.48 -12.66
N GLY A 52 4.81 5.40 -11.79
CA GLY A 52 6.12 6.04 -11.86
C GLY A 52 7.25 5.29 -11.14
N LYS A 53 6.97 4.13 -10.53
CA LYS A 53 7.91 3.37 -9.69
C LYS A 53 7.89 1.88 -10.09
N PRO A 54 8.50 1.51 -11.22
CA PRO A 54 8.48 0.13 -11.72
C PRO A 54 9.03 -0.89 -10.69
N GLU A 55 9.97 -0.49 -9.85
CA GLU A 55 10.54 -1.28 -8.75
C GLU A 55 9.49 -1.72 -7.71
N LEU A 56 8.38 -0.97 -7.58
CA LEU A 56 7.31 -1.29 -6.65
C LEU A 56 6.18 -2.12 -7.28
N LYS A 57 6.13 -2.23 -8.62
CA LYS A 57 5.03 -2.94 -9.32
C LYS A 57 4.94 -4.42 -8.95
N GLN A 58 6.06 -5.05 -8.63
CA GLN A 58 6.08 -6.45 -8.18
C GLN A 58 5.27 -6.67 -6.89
N TYR A 59 5.17 -5.66 -6.02
CA TYR A 59 4.43 -5.77 -4.76
C TYR A 59 2.92 -5.61 -4.92
N LEU A 60 2.44 -5.13 -6.09
CA LEU A 60 1.00 -5.13 -6.41
C LEU A 60 0.40 -6.54 -6.42
N LEU A 61 1.21 -7.55 -6.76
CA LEU A 61 0.78 -8.95 -6.79
C LEU A 61 0.43 -9.48 -5.39
N ILE A 62 1.10 -8.97 -4.35
CA ILE A 62 0.86 -9.37 -2.95
C ILE A 62 -0.52 -8.90 -2.51
N VAL A 63 -0.93 -7.72 -2.96
CA VAL A 63 -2.26 -7.20 -2.66
C VAL A 63 -3.32 -7.99 -3.43
N ASN A 64 -3.03 -8.48 -4.64
CA ASN A 64 -3.98 -9.20 -5.49
C ASN A 64 -4.20 -10.70 -5.19
N SER A 65 -3.52 -11.26 -4.19
CA SER A 65 -3.66 -12.67 -3.78
C SER A 65 -4.71 -12.90 -2.69
#